data_AF-A0A4R4U6L2-F1
#
_entry.id   AF-A0A4R4U6L2-F1
#
_cell.length_a   1.000
_cell.length_b   1.000
_cell.length_c   1.000
_cell.angle_alpha   90.00
_cell.angle_beta   90.00
_cell.angle_gamma   90.00
#
_symmetry.space_group_name_H-M   'P 1'
#
loop_
_entity.id
_entity.type
_entity.pdbx_description
1 polymer ?
#
loop_
_entity_poly.entity_id
_entity_poly.type
_entity_poly.pdbx_seq_one_letter_code
_entity_poly.pdbx_strand_id
1 'polypeptide(L)' 'MSVHQPVRPQWLCAGCGAPWPCRTRKRQLVAEFTGARISLMLHLSAYLVQACEDLPHTPSGVLHARFLAWPRSAALRSE' A
#
# COMPACT_ATOMS: atom_id res chain seq x y z
N MET A 1 -3.89 2.72 -19.78
CA MET A 1 -4.15 2.43 -18.35
C MET A 1 -2.82 2.51 -17.63
N SER A 2 -2.50 3.64 -17.00
CA SER A 2 -1.19 3.80 -16.36
C SER A 2 -1.04 2.83 -15.20
N VAL A 3 0.03 2.03 -15.20
CA VAL A 3 0.29 1.06 -14.13
C VAL A 3 0.80 1.81 -12.90
N HIS A 4 0.07 1.76 -11.79
CA HIS A 4 0.41 2.47 -10.56
C HIS A 4 1.42 1.68 -9.69
N GLN A 5 2.61 1.42 -10.23
CA GLN A 5 3.69 0.69 -9.54
C GLN A 5 4.51 1.60 -8.59
N PRO A 6 5.17 1.02 -7.57
CA PRO A 6 6.12 1.74 -6.74
C PRO A 6 7.43 2.02 -7.51
N VAL A 7 7.95 3.23 -7.38
CA VAL A 7 9.29 3.62 -7.80
C VAL A 7 10.16 3.67 -6.56
N ARG A 8 11.07 2.70 -6.43
CA ARG A 8 12.06 2.63 -5.35
C ARG A 8 13.29 3.48 -5.69
N PRO A 9 14.03 4.04 -4.71
CA PRO A 9 13.81 3.93 -3.25
C PRO A 9 12.85 5.00 -2.69
N GLN A 10 12.37 5.92 -3.52
CA GLN A 10 11.52 7.04 -3.08
C GLN A 10 10.08 6.63 -2.72
N TRP A 11 9.67 5.42 -3.09
CA TRP A 11 8.31 4.89 -2.93
C TRP A 11 7.24 5.82 -3.53
N LEU A 12 7.52 6.46 -4.64
CA LEU A 12 6.53 7.26 -5.38
C LEU A 12 5.79 6.38 -6.39
N CYS A 13 4.59 6.77 -6.78
CA CYS A 13 3.82 6.02 -7.76
C CYS A 13 4.20 6.43 -9.18
N ALA A 14 4.66 5.48 -10.00
CA ALA A 14 5.03 5.73 -11.40
C ALA A 14 3.89 6.34 -12.23
N GLY A 15 2.63 6.00 -11.91
CA GLY A 15 1.47 6.47 -12.67
C GLY A 15 0.98 7.88 -12.30
N CYS A 16 1.33 8.42 -11.12
CA CYS A 16 0.76 9.70 -10.66
C CYS A 16 1.66 10.55 -9.76
N GLY A 17 2.89 10.13 -9.47
CA GLY A 17 3.85 10.85 -8.62
C GLY A 17 3.54 10.85 -7.11
N ALA A 18 2.30 10.55 -6.70
CA ALA A 18 1.93 10.50 -5.28
C ALA A 18 2.64 9.38 -4.51
N PRO A 19 2.74 9.47 -3.16
CA PRO A 19 3.27 8.38 -2.33
C PRO A 19 2.55 7.07 -2.60
N TRP A 20 3.33 6.03 -2.94
CA TRP A 20 2.83 4.68 -3.16
C TRP A 20 2.61 3.94 -1.82
N PRO A 21 1.51 3.19 -1.61
CA PRO A 21 0.38 2.99 -2.51
C PRO A 21 -0.46 4.26 -2.63
N CYS A 22 -0.63 4.77 -3.86
CA CYS A 22 -1.50 5.92 -4.11
C CYS A 22 -2.98 5.51 -4.04
N ARG A 23 -3.91 6.48 -4.00
CA ARG A 23 -5.36 6.21 -3.91
C ARG A 23 -5.85 5.23 -4.97
N THR A 24 -5.39 5.36 -6.21
CA THR A 24 -5.76 4.45 -7.32
C THR A 24 -5.24 3.03 -7.07
N ARG A 25 -3.95 2.88 -6.69
CA ARG A 25 -3.39 1.55 -6.39
C ARG A 25 -4.07 0.90 -5.19
N LYS A 26 -4.43 1.66 -4.15
CA LYS A 26 -5.19 1.13 -3.01
C LYS A 26 -6.52 0.50 -3.45
N ARG A 27 -7.26 1.17 -4.34
CA ARG A 27 -8.52 0.63 -4.91
C ARG A 27 -8.29 -0.62 -5.76
N GLN A 28 -7.26 -0.60 -6.61
CA GLN A 28 -6.88 -1.75 -7.42
C GLN A 28 -6.52 -2.96 -6.56
N LEU A 29 -5.70 -2.77 -5.52
CA LEU A 29 -5.33 -3.83 -4.58
C LEU A 29 -6.55 -4.40 -3.82
N VAL A 30 -7.50 -3.57 -3.42
CA VAL A 30 -8.74 -4.06 -2.79
C VAL A 30 -9.56 -4.90 -3.77
N ALA A 31 -9.66 -4.47 -5.02
CA ALA A 31 -10.37 -5.22 -6.07
C ALA A 31 -9.67 -6.54 -6.41
N GLU A 32 -8.34 -6.52 -6.58
CA GLU A 32 -7.48 -7.68 -6.86
C GLU A 32 -7.60 -8.77 -5.77
N PHE A 33 -7.77 -8.36 -4.50
CA PHE A 33 -7.84 -9.26 -3.35
C PHE A 33 -9.24 -9.32 -2.73
N THR A 34 -10.30 -9.13 -3.52
CA THR A 34 -11.69 -9.23 -3.04
C THR A 34 -11.92 -10.57 -2.34
N GLY A 35 -12.42 -10.55 -1.10
CA GLY A 35 -12.63 -11.76 -0.28
C GLY A 35 -11.35 -12.35 0.34
N ALA A 36 -10.16 -11.86 0.00
CA ALA A 36 -8.86 -12.40 0.41
C ALA A 36 -8.02 -11.39 1.21
N ARG A 37 -8.61 -10.81 2.26
CA ARG A 37 -7.99 -9.73 3.06
C ARG A 37 -6.65 -10.11 3.70
N ILE A 38 -6.50 -11.34 4.19
CA ILE A 38 -5.23 -11.80 4.78
C ILE A 38 -4.13 -11.81 3.72
N SER A 39 -4.43 -12.28 2.51
CA SER A 39 -3.50 -12.26 1.38
C SER A 39 -3.11 -10.84 0.98
N LEU A 40 -4.05 -9.88 0.99
CA LEU A 40 -3.74 -8.46 0.78
C LEU A 40 -2.77 -7.91 1.85
N MET A 41 -3.01 -8.24 3.12
CA MET A 41 -2.15 -7.81 4.21
C MET A 41 -0.75 -8.41 4.09
N LEU A 42 -0.62 -9.70 3.78
CA LEU A 42 0.66 -10.37 3.54
C LEU A 42 1.42 -9.73 2.37
N HIS A 43 0.72 -9.45 1.27
CA HIS A 43 1.30 -8.77 0.12
C HIS A 43 1.83 -7.37 0.47
N LEU A 44 1.06 -6.59 1.24
CA LEU A 44 1.48 -5.25 1.69
C LEU A 44 2.59 -5.28 2.74
N SER A 45 2.68 -6.32 3.56
CA SER A 45 3.77 -6.51 4.51
C SER A 45 5.12 -6.70 3.83
N ALA A 46 5.17 -7.40 2.69
CA ALA A 46 6.41 -7.51 1.91
C ALA A 46 6.91 -6.13 1.46
N TYR A 47 6.02 -5.26 0.97
CA TYR A 47 6.39 -3.89 0.62
C TYR A 47 6.77 -3.05 1.83
N LEU A 48 6.14 -3.25 2.99
CA LEU A 48 6.52 -2.55 4.22
C LEU A 48 7.97 -2.85 4.61
N VAL A 49 8.38 -4.12 4.55
CA VAL A 49 9.78 -4.51 4.85
C VAL A 49 10.76 -3.80 3.92
N GLN A 50 10.51 -3.84 2.61
CA GLN A 50 11.34 -3.16 1.62
C GLN A 50 11.35 -1.63 1.83
N ALA A 51 10.23 -1.04 2.24
CA ALA A 51 10.14 0.39 2.51
C ALA A 51 10.91 0.81 3.77
N CYS A 52 10.95 -0.05 4.80
CA CYS A 52 11.78 0.19 5.98
C CYS A 52 13.28 0.20 5.62
N GLU A 53 13.70 -0.65 4.69
CA GLU A 53 15.09 -0.68 4.18
C GLU A 53 15.41 0.58 3.36
N ASP A 54 14.52 0.98 2.45
CA ASP A 54 14.76 2.12 1.55
C ASP A 54 14.60 3.49 2.24
N LEU A 55 13.80 3.57 3.30
CA LEU A 55 13.45 4.81 4.00
C LEU A 55 13.81 4.74 5.50
N PRO A 56 15.09 4.53 5.85
CA PRO A 56 15.51 4.20 7.23
C PRO A 56 15.25 5.33 8.24
N HIS A 57 15.12 6.58 7.76
CA HIS A 57 14.82 7.75 8.59
C HIS A 57 13.32 8.01 8.75
N THR A 58 12.44 7.27 8.06
CA THR A 58 11.00 7.42 8.22
C THR A 58 10.54 6.66 9.46
N PRO A 59 9.80 7.28 10.40
CA PRO A 59 9.31 6.58 11.58
C PRO A 59 8.44 5.37 11.22
N SER A 60 8.65 4.23 11.89
CA SER A 60 7.95 2.97 11.59
C SER A 60 6.44 3.09 11.64
N GLY A 61 5.90 3.94 12.53
CA GLY A 61 4.46 4.22 12.62
C GLY A 61 3.89 4.86 11.35
N VAL A 62 4.68 5.71 10.68
CA VAL A 62 4.28 6.36 9.41
C VAL A 62 4.24 5.33 8.27
N LEU A 63 5.25 4.46 8.19
CA LEU A 63 5.27 3.37 7.20
C LEU A 63 4.13 2.36 7.47
N HIS A 64 3.91 1.98 8.73
CA HIS A 64 2.79 1.13 9.10
C HIS A 64 1.44 1.71 8.68
N ALA A 65 1.19 2.99 8.98
CA ALA A 65 -0.05 3.67 8.59
C ALA A 65 -0.23 3.71 7.07
N ARG A 66 0.86 3.95 6.34
CA ARG A 66 0.89 4.02 4.88
C ARG A 66 0.53 2.70 4.21
N PHE A 67 1.09 1.58 4.68
CA PHE A 67 0.91 0.26 4.06
C PHE A 67 -0.25 -0.54 4.68
N LEU A 68 -0.37 -0.60 6.01
CA LEU A 68 -1.18 -1.61 6.71
C LEU A 68 -2.39 -1.09 7.50
N ALA A 69 -2.56 0.22 7.69
CA ALA A 69 -3.70 0.74 8.47
C ALA A 69 -5.01 0.79 7.67
N TRP A 70 -4.97 1.19 6.40
CA TRP A 70 -6.18 1.38 5.58
C TRP A 70 -6.85 0.08 5.07
N PRO A 71 -6.15 -1.05 4.82
CA PRO A 71 -6.84 -2.30 4.45
C PRO A 71 -7.69 -2.84 5.60
N ARG A 72 -7.39 -2.41 6.84
CA ARG A 72 -8.13 -2.85 8.03
C ARG A 72 -9.54 -2.28 8.08
N SER A 73 -9.77 -1.13 7.47
CA SER A 73 -11.04 -0.40 7.47
C SER A 73 -12.02 -0.87 6.37
N ALA A 74 -11.62 -1.78 5.49
CA ALA A 74 -12.49 -2.31 4.43
C ALA A 74 -13.63 -3.22 4.94
N ALA A 75 -13.79 -3.38 6.26
CA ALA A 75 -14.82 -4.20 6.90
C ALA A 75 -15.95 -3.38 7.58
N LEU A 76 -16.17 -2.12 7.20
CA LEU A 76 -17.32 -1.32 7.66
C LEU A 76 -18.04 -0.61 6.50
N ARG A 77 -18.23 -1.30 5.37
CA ARG A 77 -19.18 -0.87 4.34
C ARG A 77 -19.92 -2.08 3.78
N SER A 78 -20.84 -2.55 4.60
CA SER A 78 -22.06 -3.23 4.20
C SER A 78 -23.18 -2.55 4.98
N GLU A 79 -23.56 -1.37 4.51
CA GLU A 79 -24.92 -0.82 4.65
C GLU A 79 -25.46 -0.66 3.23
#